data_AF-C7ZHB8-F1
#
_entry.id   AF-C7ZHB8-F1
#
_cell.length_a   1.000
_cell.length_b   1.000
_cell.length_c   1.000
_cell.angle_alpha   90.00
_cell.angle_beta   90.00
_cell.angle_gamma   90.00
#
_symmetry.space_group_name_H-M   'P 1'
#
loop_
_entity.id
_entity.type
_entity.pdbx_description
1 polymer ?
#
loop_
_entity_poly.entity_id
_entity_poly.type
_entity_poly.pdbx_seq_one_letter_code
_entity_poly.pdbx_strand_id
1 'polypeptide(L)'
;MPLQLTFLNTSDAPGLGAVETKQMRAHITKTNFARRRQRLAKERQQKKVQEIHERDLIARPEKPMSGNEATPQAPTAPPLDPGSEMLLSTRSRDPNNSISYLLYEFRPIVFPAGYGYPGSERETVWVDQLLAEPALIEASMAIGLKYTPRHRTPWTSREADIRKCMAISMINKRLDTAAGLSDGMLGAVFTLAFAERLASDEKALEVHIQGLAQMIRLRRAAGITRVPSCDSIGQAVTSTNGSHEKLMQALRNEDNPTSMDVSRITSGISQLRKALDEFSVTKIPSKSEILNIEHQVDCLKLEVEVVLGSDDQYIRTLRFALQLFLLLSWLSRPETDFGLLAEDLRHSLAKPQIRLCSSVEPTIWQFFVGAVAAEKSMETRNWYINRLQAVFDAMQVTKWTEVVQLLDRTFMPDMGLLERFKLVWQEIGMGQGRH
;
A
#
# COMPACT_ATOMS: atom_id res chain seq x y z
N MET A 1 -3.41 -32.85 8.19
CA MET A 1 -4.15 -32.79 6.90
C MET A 1 -3.75 -31.50 6.18
N PRO A 2 -3.43 -31.53 4.88
CA PRO A 2 -3.13 -30.30 4.15
C PRO A 2 -4.44 -29.52 3.95
N LEU A 3 -4.52 -28.32 4.52
CA LEU A 3 -5.67 -27.42 4.36
C LEU A 3 -5.52 -26.66 3.05
N GLN A 4 -6.39 -26.97 2.09
CA GLN A 4 -6.45 -26.33 0.78
C GLN A 4 -6.95 -24.89 0.93
N LEU A 5 -6.04 -23.91 0.80
CA LEU A 5 -6.41 -22.50 0.73
C LEU A 5 -6.78 -22.14 -0.71
N THR A 6 -7.87 -21.40 -0.91
CA THR A 6 -8.26 -20.88 -2.22
C THR A 6 -8.80 -19.47 -2.03
N PHE A 7 -8.14 -18.48 -2.64
CA PHE A 7 -8.73 -17.14 -2.77
C PHE A 7 -9.78 -17.17 -3.87
N LEU A 8 -10.95 -16.64 -3.55
CA LEU A 8 -12.08 -16.54 -4.48
C LEU A 8 -11.99 -15.22 -5.25
N ASN A 9 -12.38 -15.23 -6.52
CA ASN A 9 -12.71 -14.01 -7.24
C ASN A 9 -14.16 -13.65 -6.89
N THR A 10 -14.34 -12.71 -5.96
CA THR A 10 -15.66 -12.40 -5.37
C THR A 10 -16.22 -11.06 -5.78
N SER A 11 -15.57 -10.30 -6.67
CA SER A 11 -16.19 -9.09 -7.20
C SER A 11 -17.54 -9.46 -7.82
N ASP A 12 -18.61 -8.81 -7.34
CA ASP A 12 -19.91 -8.66 -8.01
C ASP A 12 -19.74 -7.91 -9.35
N ALA A 13 -18.83 -8.39 -10.22
CA ALA A 13 -18.96 -8.18 -11.64
C ALA A 13 -20.35 -8.74 -12.00
N PRO A 14 -21.22 -7.97 -12.68
CA PRO A 14 -22.54 -8.48 -13.06
C PRO A 14 -22.29 -9.82 -13.72
N GLY A 15 -22.80 -10.89 -13.10
CA GLY A 15 -22.41 -12.26 -13.42
C GLY A 15 -22.31 -12.38 -14.92
N LEU A 16 -21.08 -12.60 -15.42
CA LEU A 16 -20.76 -12.41 -16.83
C LEU A 16 -21.89 -12.97 -17.68
N GLY A 17 -22.54 -12.11 -18.45
CA GLY A 17 -23.67 -12.50 -19.27
C GLY A 17 -23.32 -13.73 -20.10
N ALA A 18 -24.34 -14.48 -20.54
CA ALA A 18 -24.12 -15.74 -21.26
C ALA A 18 -23.14 -15.60 -22.44
N VAL A 19 -23.08 -14.40 -23.04
CA VAL A 19 -22.16 -14.04 -24.13
C VAL A 19 -20.73 -13.86 -23.63
N GLU A 20 -20.50 -13.12 -22.54
CA GLU A 20 -19.20 -12.87 -21.94
C GLU A 20 -18.62 -14.14 -21.31
N THR A 21 -19.47 -14.97 -20.69
CA THR A 21 -19.10 -16.31 -20.21
C THR A 21 -18.69 -17.21 -21.38
N LYS A 22 -19.40 -17.16 -22.52
CA LYS A 22 -19.04 -17.90 -23.74
C LYS A 22 -17.73 -17.38 -24.35
N GLN A 23 -17.50 -16.07 -24.34
CA GLN A 23 -16.25 -15.46 -24.79
C GLN A 23 -15.08 -15.79 -23.88
N MET A 24 -15.27 -15.81 -22.56
CA MET A 24 -14.24 -16.22 -21.61
C MET A 24 -13.90 -17.70 -21.74
N ARG A 25 -14.92 -18.58 -21.85
CA ARG A 25 -14.69 -20.01 -22.15
C ARG A 25 -13.98 -20.19 -23.48
N ALA A 26 -14.35 -19.43 -24.51
CA ALA A 26 -13.66 -19.44 -25.81
C ALA A 26 -12.21 -18.96 -25.69
N HIS A 27 -11.93 -17.94 -24.87
CA HIS A 27 -10.59 -17.42 -24.63
C HIS A 27 -9.72 -18.41 -23.85
N ILE A 28 -10.23 -18.99 -22.76
CA ILE A 28 -9.55 -20.04 -21.98
C ILE A 28 -9.27 -21.25 -22.86
N THR A 29 -10.24 -21.65 -23.67
CA THR A 29 -10.10 -22.75 -24.62
C THR A 29 -9.03 -22.43 -25.68
N LYS A 30 -9.05 -21.22 -26.26
CA LYS A 30 -8.04 -20.74 -27.21
C LYS A 30 -6.64 -20.71 -26.61
N THR A 31 -6.51 -20.27 -25.36
CA THR A 31 -5.25 -20.24 -24.59
C THR A 31 -4.76 -21.64 -24.25
N ASN A 32 -5.64 -22.55 -23.86
CA ASN A 32 -5.31 -23.96 -23.62
C ASN A 32 -4.88 -24.66 -24.91
N PHE A 33 -5.55 -24.40 -26.05
CA PHE A 33 -5.11 -24.89 -27.35
C PHE A 33 -3.79 -24.26 -27.80
N ALA A 34 -3.55 -22.98 -27.53
CA ALA A 34 -2.26 -22.33 -27.81
C ALA A 34 -1.12 -22.93 -26.98
N ARG A 35 -1.35 -23.16 -25.67
CA ARG A 35 -0.39 -23.86 -24.78
C ARG A 35 -0.16 -25.29 -25.24
N ARG A 36 -1.20 -26.01 -25.66
CA ARG A 36 -1.06 -27.36 -26.24
C ARG A 36 -0.25 -27.35 -27.52
N ARG A 37 -0.47 -26.39 -28.43
CA ARG A 37 0.34 -26.22 -29.65
C ARG A 37 1.80 -25.87 -29.34
N GLN A 38 2.05 -25.00 -28.36
CA GLN A 38 3.41 -24.71 -27.88
C GLN A 38 4.08 -25.95 -27.28
N ARG A 39 3.35 -26.75 -26.49
CA ARG A 39 3.89 -28.00 -25.92
C ARG A 39 4.24 -28.99 -27.01
N LEU A 40 3.35 -29.20 -27.99
CA LEU A 40 3.59 -30.07 -29.14
C LEU A 40 4.74 -29.55 -30.03
N ALA A 41 4.89 -28.23 -30.17
CA ALA A 41 6.01 -27.62 -30.90
C ALA A 41 7.35 -27.81 -30.14
N LYS A 42 7.35 -27.67 -28.81
CA LYS A 42 8.51 -27.96 -27.96
C LYS A 42 8.87 -29.45 -27.97
N GLU A 43 7.89 -30.35 -27.92
CA GLU A 43 8.08 -31.80 -28.04
C GLU A 43 8.66 -32.15 -29.43
N ARG A 44 8.20 -31.49 -30.51
CA ARG A 44 8.78 -31.65 -31.86
C ARG A 44 10.20 -31.08 -31.96
N GLN A 45 10.47 -29.92 -31.34
CA GLN A 45 11.82 -29.35 -31.28
C GLN A 45 12.77 -30.22 -30.46
N GLN A 46 12.33 -30.79 -29.34
CA GLN A 46 13.14 -31.71 -28.54
C GLN A 46 13.45 -33.01 -29.29
N LYS A 47 12.51 -33.56 -30.06
CA LYS A 47 12.79 -34.68 -30.98
C LYS A 47 13.79 -34.29 -32.08
N LYS A 48 13.66 -33.08 -32.66
CA LYS A 48 14.61 -32.57 -33.66
C LYS A 48 16.00 -32.30 -33.07
N VAL A 49 16.09 -31.83 -31.82
CA VAL A 49 17.36 -31.60 -31.11
C VAL A 49 18.02 -32.92 -30.72
N GLN A 50 17.25 -33.97 -30.39
CA GLN A 50 17.79 -35.33 -30.22
C GLN A 50 18.36 -35.88 -31.55
N GLU A 51 17.69 -35.67 -32.69
CA GLU A 51 18.21 -36.05 -34.02
C GLU A 51 19.41 -35.22 -34.49
N ILE A 52 19.56 -33.98 -34.01
CA ILE A 52 20.70 -33.09 -34.32
C ILE A 52 21.90 -33.37 -33.39
N HIS A 53 21.65 -33.81 -32.15
CA HIS A 53 22.73 -34.17 -31.22
C HIS A 53 23.53 -35.42 -31.65
N GLU A 54 22.96 -36.27 -32.52
CA GLU A 54 23.71 -37.33 -33.20
C GLU A 54 24.59 -36.85 -34.37
N ARG A 55 24.45 -35.58 -34.82
CA ARG A 55 25.15 -35.05 -36.02
C ARG A 55 26.18 -33.95 -35.76
N ASP A 56 26.20 -33.31 -34.59
CA ASP A 56 27.09 -32.15 -34.31
C ASP A 56 28.34 -32.47 -33.48
N LEU A 57 28.98 -33.63 -33.70
CA LEU A 57 30.36 -33.89 -33.21
C LEU A 57 31.46 -33.16 -33.99
N ILE A 58 31.15 -32.16 -34.83
CA ILE A 58 32.16 -31.45 -35.62
C ILE A 58 31.88 -29.93 -35.69
N ALA A 59 32.80 -29.17 -35.08
CA ALA A 59 33.19 -27.76 -35.31
C ALA A 59 32.47 -26.59 -34.57
N ARG A 60 33.23 -25.99 -33.63
CA ARG A 60 33.23 -24.57 -33.17
C ARG A 60 34.26 -23.76 -33.98
N PRO A 61 34.19 -22.41 -34.14
CA PRO A 61 34.53 -21.38 -33.10
C PRO A 61 33.69 -20.05 -33.17
N GLU A 62 33.27 -19.40 -32.07
CA GLU A 62 33.85 -18.35 -31.17
C GLU A 62 34.02 -16.86 -31.65
N LYS A 63 33.19 -15.96 -31.05
CA LYS A 63 33.40 -14.56 -30.48
C LYS A 63 33.74 -13.34 -31.40
N PRO A 64 33.67 -12.05 -30.96
CA PRO A 64 33.26 -11.43 -29.66
C PRO A 64 32.33 -10.17 -29.71
N MET A 65 31.99 -9.66 -28.50
CA MET A 65 31.26 -8.44 -28.09
C MET A 65 32.01 -7.10 -28.28
N SER A 66 31.26 -5.99 -28.35
CA SER A 66 31.62 -4.63 -27.86
C SER A 66 30.29 -3.86 -27.65
N GLY A 67 29.95 -3.16 -26.57
CA GLY A 67 30.71 -2.45 -25.54
C GLY A 67 30.72 -0.95 -25.86
N ASN A 68 29.93 -0.14 -25.14
CA ASN A 68 30.26 1.24 -24.72
C ASN A 68 29.17 1.87 -23.83
N GLU A 69 29.61 2.30 -22.65
CA GLU A 69 28.90 3.13 -21.67
C GLU A 69 29.26 4.61 -21.86
N ALA A 70 28.33 5.53 -21.57
CA ALA A 70 28.64 6.92 -21.23
C ALA A 70 27.60 7.46 -20.23
N THR A 71 28.11 8.15 -19.21
CA THR A 71 27.51 8.57 -17.94
C THR A 71 26.82 9.97 -18.03
N PRO A 72 26.18 10.51 -16.96
CA PRO A 72 24.79 10.94 -16.99
C PRO A 72 24.58 12.46 -16.98
N GLN A 73 23.61 12.95 -17.75
CA GLN A 73 23.02 14.28 -17.58
C GLN A 73 21.66 14.16 -16.92
N ALA A 74 21.38 15.05 -15.96
CA ALA A 74 20.13 15.11 -15.21
C ALA A 74 18.92 15.32 -16.15
N PRO A 75 17.94 14.41 -16.20
CA PRO A 75 16.77 14.63 -17.04
C PRO A 75 15.73 15.42 -16.26
N THR A 76 15.53 16.66 -16.68
CA THR A 76 14.20 17.28 -16.66
C THR A 76 13.19 16.27 -17.22
N ALA A 77 12.06 16.11 -16.52
CA ALA A 77 11.01 15.18 -16.94
C ALA A 77 10.66 15.45 -18.42
N PRO A 78 10.76 14.44 -19.31
CA PRO A 78 10.41 14.65 -20.71
C PRO A 78 8.91 14.95 -20.82
N PRO A 79 8.50 15.87 -21.71
CA PRO A 79 7.09 16.06 -22.02
C PRO A 79 6.53 14.77 -22.64
N LEU A 80 5.27 14.48 -22.31
CA LEU A 80 4.51 13.30 -22.75
C LEU A 80 4.76 12.89 -24.20
N ASP A 81 5.11 11.61 -24.41
CA ASP A 81 4.74 10.88 -25.62
C ASP A 81 3.26 10.47 -25.47
N PRO A 82 2.38 10.62 -26.48
CA PRO A 82 0.97 10.19 -26.44
C PRO A 82 0.75 8.67 -26.20
N GLY A 83 1.81 7.93 -25.89
CA GLY A 83 1.86 6.47 -25.79
C GLY A 83 1.45 5.85 -24.46
N SER A 84 1.03 6.58 -23.42
CA SER A 84 0.61 5.92 -22.15
C SER A 84 -0.61 5.00 -22.33
N GLU A 85 -1.53 5.34 -23.23
CA GLU A 85 -2.60 4.42 -23.67
C GLU A 85 -2.02 3.25 -24.51
N MET A 86 -0.96 3.51 -25.28
CA MET A 86 -0.29 2.52 -26.14
C MET A 86 0.54 1.50 -25.34
N LEU A 87 1.13 1.90 -24.20
CA LEU A 87 1.86 1.02 -23.28
C LEU A 87 0.96 -0.08 -22.71
N LEU A 88 -0.31 0.24 -22.44
CA LEU A 88 -1.32 -0.72 -21.99
C LEU A 88 -1.96 -1.49 -23.16
N SER A 89 -1.89 -0.95 -24.38
CA SER A 89 -2.43 -1.53 -25.62
C SER A 89 -1.52 -2.59 -26.26
N THR A 90 -0.26 -2.69 -25.83
CA THR A 90 0.66 -3.69 -26.39
C THR A 90 0.25 -5.11 -26.00
N ARG A 91 0.08 -5.95 -27.02
CA ARG A 91 -0.32 -7.37 -26.91
C ARG A 91 0.65 -8.23 -26.08
N SER A 92 1.83 -7.70 -25.78
CA SER A 92 2.84 -8.29 -24.90
C SER A 92 2.77 -7.59 -23.54
N ARG A 93 2.28 -8.32 -22.52
CA ARG A 93 2.19 -7.84 -21.14
C ARG A 93 3.58 -7.87 -20.50
N ASP A 94 4.41 -6.90 -20.86
CA ASP A 94 5.75 -6.71 -20.31
C ASP A 94 5.63 -6.15 -18.87
N PRO A 95 6.24 -6.81 -17.86
CA PRO A 95 6.29 -6.27 -16.50
C PRO A 95 6.93 -4.87 -16.45
N ASN A 96 7.90 -4.55 -17.31
CA ASN A 96 8.54 -3.23 -17.35
C ASN A 96 7.59 -2.12 -17.77
N ASN A 97 6.68 -2.40 -18.71
CA ASN A 97 5.64 -1.44 -19.11
C ASN A 97 4.64 -1.20 -17.97
N SER A 98 4.30 -2.27 -17.23
CA SER A 98 3.39 -2.19 -16.08
C SER A 98 4.01 -1.35 -14.96
N ILE A 99 5.29 -1.60 -14.65
CA ILE A 99 6.07 -0.84 -13.67
C ILE A 99 6.20 0.63 -14.08
N SER A 100 6.51 0.90 -15.35
CA SER A 100 6.58 2.26 -15.89
C SER A 100 5.25 3.00 -15.75
N TYR A 101 4.13 2.34 -16.06
CA TYR A 101 2.80 2.90 -15.85
C TYR A 101 2.52 3.23 -14.38
N LEU A 102 2.82 2.30 -13.46
CA LEU A 102 2.62 2.51 -12.02
C LEU A 102 3.46 3.67 -11.49
N LEU A 103 4.72 3.79 -11.91
CA LEU A 103 5.58 4.91 -11.53
C LEU A 103 5.11 6.23 -12.15
N TYR A 104 4.59 6.20 -13.38
CA TYR A 104 4.06 7.41 -14.02
C TYR A 104 2.83 7.96 -13.27
N GLU A 105 1.84 7.11 -12.99
CA GLU A 105 0.58 7.54 -12.37
C GLU A 105 0.71 7.72 -10.85
N PHE A 106 1.50 6.88 -10.17
CA PHE A 106 1.43 6.74 -8.71
C PHE A 106 2.75 6.98 -7.98
N ARG A 107 3.79 7.53 -8.62
CA ARG A 107 5.07 7.81 -7.94
C ARG A 107 4.91 8.57 -6.60
N PRO A 108 4.05 9.60 -6.46
CA PRO A 108 3.82 10.25 -5.16
C PRO A 108 3.21 9.32 -4.09
N ILE A 109 2.47 8.30 -4.49
CA ILE A 109 1.84 7.32 -3.59
C ILE A 109 2.84 6.22 -3.22
N VAL A 110 3.66 5.78 -4.18
CA VAL A 110 4.73 4.79 -3.98
C VAL A 110 5.86 5.37 -3.13
N PHE A 111 6.22 6.63 -3.37
CA PHE A 111 7.29 7.34 -2.67
C PHE A 111 6.77 8.65 -2.06
N PRO A 112 5.95 8.58 -0.99
CA PRO A 112 5.29 9.76 -0.43
C PRO A 112 6.28 10.76 0.18
N ALA A 113 7.46 10.31 0.61
CA ALA A 113 8.54 11.20 1.04
C ALA A 113 9.27 11.90 -0.13
N GLY A 114 8.98 11.51 -1.38
CA GLY A 114 9.46 12.11 -2.62
C GLY A 114 10.93 11.87 -2.99
N TYR A 115 11.54 10.82 -2.45
CA TYR A 115 12.92 10.42 -2.76
C TYR A 115 13.02 9.30 -3.81
N GLY A 116 11.91 8.85 -4.39
CA GLY A 116 11.88 7.87 -5.48
C GLY A 116 11.77 8.53 -6.84
N TYR A 117 12.73 9.38 -7.17
CA TYR A 117 12.84 10.00 -8.49
C TYR A 117 13.44 9.01 -9.52
N PRO A 118 13.22 9.23 -10.83
CA PRO A 118 13.75 8.36 -11.89
C PRO A 118 15.23 8.05 -11.71
N GLY A 119 15.57 6.76 -11.70
CA GLY A 119 16.97 6.29 -11.55
C GLY A 119 17.55 6.40 -10.14
N SER A 120 16.76 6.77 -9.13
CA SER A 120 17.19 6.69 -7.74
C SER A 120 17.36 5.24 -7.29
N GLU A 121 18.26 5.00 -6.33
CA GLU A 121 18.43 3.67 -5.69
C GLU A 121 17.08 3.14 -5.16
N ARG A 122 16.25 4.03 -4.61
CA ARG A 122 14.93 3.67 -4.07
C ARG A 122 13.97 3.18 -5.15
N GLU A 123 14.01 3.79 -6.33
CA GLU A 123 13.25 3.30 -7.48
C GLU A 123 13.73 1.91 -7.89
N THR A 124 15.04 1.71 -8.00
CA THR A 124 15.63 0.41 -8.34
C THR A 124 15.19 -0.70 -7.37
N VAL A 125 15.31 -0.49 -6.06
CA VAL A 125 14.92 -1.53 -5.08
C VAL A 125 13.42 -1.81 -5.15
N TRP A 126 12.57 -0.80 -5.37
CA TRP A 126 11.13 -1.01 -5.54
C TRP A 126 10.82 -1.81 -6.82
N VAL A 127 11.46 -1.47 -7.94
CA VAL A 127 11.33 -2.18 -9.22
C VAL A 127 11.75 -3.64 -9.08
N ASP A 128 12.89 -3.92 -8.45
CA ASP A 128 13.40 -5.28 -8.23
C ASP A 128 12.41 -6.12 -7.41
N GLN A 129 11.76 -5.52 -6.41
CA GLN A 129 10.76 -6.20 -5.59
C GLN A 129 9.48 -6.53 -6.37
N LEU A 130 9.02 -5.64 -7.25
CA LEU A 130 7.87 -5.94 -8.12
C LEU A 130 8.22 -7.04 -9.13
N LEU A 131 9.40 -6.96 -9.76
CA LEU A 131 9.88 -7.96 -10.71
C LEU A 131 10.03 -9.34 -10.06
N ALA A 132 10.41 -9.40 -8.78
CA ALA A 132 10.52 -10.63 -8.03
C ALA A 132 9.16 -11.32 -7.78
N GLU A 133 8.04 -10.58 -7.76
CA GLU A 133 6.71 -11.16 -7.57
C GLU A 133 5.68 -10.72 -8.64
N PRO A 134 5.51 -11.51 -9.71
CA PRO A 134 4.53 -11.22 -10.75
C PRO A 134 3.09 -11.07 -10.25
N ALA A 135 2.68 -11.80 -9.20
CA ALA A 135 1.32 -11.67 -8.66
C ALA A 135 1.07 -10.25 -8.10
N LEU A 136 2.10 -9.63 -7.54
CA LEU A 136 2.04 -8.27 -7.00
C LEU A 136 1.90 -7.25 -8.13
N ILE A 137 2.63 -7.40 -9.23
CA ILE A 137 2.47 -6.52 -10.41
C ILE A 137 1.02 -6.56 -10.90
N GLU A 138 0.46 -7.76 -11.07
CA GLU A 138 -0.91 -7.92 -11.57
C GLU A 138 -1.95 -7.33 -10.59
N ALA A 139 -1.76 -7.52 -9.28
CA ALA A 139 -2.63 -6.92 -8.26
C ALA A 139 -2.56 -5.38 -8.28
N SER A 140 -1.35 -4.82 -8.34
CA SER A 140 -1.14 -3.37 -8.37
C SER A 140 -1.69 -2.73 -9.64
N MET A 141 -1.52 -3.38 -10.80
CA MET A 141 -2.12 -2.94 -12.07
C MET A 141 -3.64 -2.99 -12.03
N ALA A 142 -4.24 -4.00 -11.38
CA ALA A 142 -5.69 -4.08 -11.26
C ALA A 142 -6.28 -2.86 -10.53
N ILE A 143 -5.65 -2.44 -9.43
CA ILE A 143 -6.07 -1.23 -8.70
C ILE A 143 -5.79 0.00 -9.54
N GLY A 144 -4.58 0.12 -10.07
CA GLY A 144 -4.15 1.28 -10.83
C GLY A 144 -5.09 1.58 -11.99
N LEU A 145 -5.46 0.56 -12.77
CA LEU A 145 -6.39 0.72 -13.90
C LEU A 145 -7.83 1.01 -13.46
N LYS A 146 -8.29 0.44 -12.35
CA LYS A 146 -9.69 0.58 -11.89
C LYS A 146 -9.98 1.93 -11.25
N TYR A 147 -8.99 2.47 -10.53
CA TYR A 147 -9.14 3.65 -9.69
C TYR A 147 -8.34 4.87 -10.17
N THR A 148 -7.78 4.86 -11.39
CA THR A 148 -7.26 6.08 -12.05
C THR A 148 -8.38 6.78 -12.81
N PRO A 149 -8.88 7.95 -12.36
CA PRO A 149 -9.98 8.64 -13.03
C PRO A 149 -9.61 9.17 -14.43
N ARG A 150 -8.33 9.52 -14.66
CA ARG A 150 -7.84 10.08 -15.94
C ARG A 150 -8.07 9.14 -17.13
N HIS A 151 -8.14 7.84 -16.90
CA HIS A 151 -8.19 6.81 -17.95
C HIS A 151 -9.38 5.87 -17.79
N ARG A 152 -10.42 6.27 -17.07
CA ARG A 152 -11.56 5.38 -16.79
C ARG A 152 -12.41 5.18 -18.05
N THR A 153 -12.21 4.04 -18.69
CA THR A 153 -12.95 3.60 -19.87
C THR A 153 -13.51 2.20 -19.61
N PRO A 154 -14.53 1.76 -20.37
CA PRO A 154 -15.00 0.38 -20.29
C PRO A 154 -13.86 -0.64 -20.53
N TRP A 155 -12.86 -0.26 -21.33
CA TRP A 155 -11.69 -1.09 -21.59
C TRP A 155 -10.75 -1.19 -20.37
N THR A 156 -10.39 -0.08 -19.73
CA THR A 156 -9.51 -0.10 -18.54
C THR A 156 -10.16 -0.83 -17.37
N SER A 157 -11.47 -0.69 -17.19
CA SER A 157 -12.22 -1.47 -16.19
C SER A 157 -12.15 -2.97 -16.47
N ARG A 158 -12.36 -3.38 -17.73
CA ARG A 158 -12.25 -4.79 -18.13
C ARG A 158 -10.82 -5.33 -17.95
N GLU A 159 -9.82 -4.55 -18.33
CA GLU A 159 -8.43 -4.96 -18.15
C GLU A 159 -8.10 -5.07 -16.66
N ALA A 160 -8.56 -4.14 -15.80
CA ALA A 160 -8.40 -4.25 -14.35
C ALA A 160 -8.95 -5.57 -13.79
N ASP A 161 -10.15 -5.99 -14.21
CA ASP A 161 -10.74 -7.26 -13.77
C ASP A 161 -9.91 -8.47 -14.26
N ILE A 162 -9.37 -8.41 -15.48
CA ILE A 162 -8.47 -9.44 -16.00
C ILE A 162 -7.19 -9.52 -15.16
N ARG A 163 -6.61 -8.38 -14.80
CA ARG A 163 -5.40 -8.28 -13.96
C ARG A 163 -5.64 -8.84 -12.56
N LYS A 164 -6.78 -8.49 -11.94
CA LYS A 164 -7.24 -9.08 -10.67
C LYS A 164 -7.34 -10.61 -10.75
N CYS A 165 -7.99 -11.14 -11.79
CA CYS A 165 -8.11 -12.59 -11.99
C CYS A 165 -6.75 -13.28 -12.14
N MET A 166 -5.80 -12.63 -12.83
CA MET A 166 -4.45 -13.15 -13.00
C MET A 166 -3.70 -13.21 -11.68
N ALA A 167 -3.74 -12.14 -10.88
CA ALA A 167 -3.15 -12.10 -9.55
C ALA A 167 -3.68 -13.27 -8.68
N ILE A 168 -5.00 -13.42 -8.60
CA ILE A 168 -5.64 -14.52 -7.85
C ILE A 168 -5.20 -15.89 -8.37
N SER A 169 -5.13 -16.08 -9.70
CA SER A 169 -4.67 -17.34 -10.30
C SER A 169 -3.21 -17.65 -9.98
N MET A 170 -2.34 -16.62 -9.92
CA MET A 170 -0.94 -16.79 -9.57
C MET A 170 -0.77 -17.12 -8.09
N ILE A 171 -1.52 -16.44 -7.21
CA ILE A 171 -1.54 -16.70 -5.76
C ILE A 171 -1.99 -18.15 -5.53
N ASN A 172 -3.16 -18.55 -6.05
CA ASN A 172 -3.72 -19.88 -5.83
C ASN A 172 -2.81 -21.03 -6.30
N LYS A 173 -1.97 -20.81 -7.33
CA LYS A 173 -1.02 -21.83 -7.79
C LYS A 173 0.16 -22.05 -6.83
N ARG A 174 0.43 -21.10 -5.95
CA ARG A 174 1.62 -21.14 -5.07
C ARG A 174 1.26 -21.31 -3.59
N LEU A 175 -0.02 -21.30 -3.22
CA LEU A 175 -0.47 -21.37 -1.81
C LEU A 175 0.05 -22.61 -1.07
N ASP A 176 0.16 -23.74 -1.75
CA ASP A 176 0.64 -25.00 -1.16
C ASP A 176 2.17 -25.14 -1.18
N THR A 177 2.91 -24.09 -1.53
CA THR A 177 4.37 -24.12 -1.68
C THR A 177 5.04 -23.15 -0.71
N ALA A 178 6.29 -23.41 -0.33
CA ALA A 178 7.09 -22.47 0.47
C ALA A 178 7.23 -21.09 -0.22
N ALA A 179 7.25 -21.06 -1.57
CA ALA A 179 7.26 -19.83 -2.36
C ALA A 179 5.96 -19.02 -2.25
N GLY A 180 4.86 -19.62 -1.78
CA GLY A 180 3.59 -18.94 -1.49
C GLY A 180 3.62 -18.08 -0.23
N LEU A 181 4.70 -18.08 0.55
CA LEU A 181 4.82 -17.35 1.81
C LEU A 181 5.82 -16.16 1.74
N SER A 182 6.24 -15.77 0.53
CA SER A 182 7.15 -14.64 0.30
C SER A 182 6.51 -13.29 0.66
N ASP A 183 7.33 -12.28 0.97
CA ASP A 183 6.84 -10.91 1.25
C ASP A 183 6.05 -10.34 0.07
N GLY A 184 6.50 -10.60 -1.16
CA GLY A 184 5.78 -10.19 -2.37
C GLY A 184 4.40 -10.84 -2.48
N MET A 185 4.26 -12.12 -2.13
CA MET A 185 2.98 -12.83 -2.22
C MET A 185 1.98 -12.30 -1.18
N LEU A 186 2.43 -12.06 0.05
CA LEU A 186 1.61 -11.43 1.08
C LEU A 186 1.24 -9.99 0.68
N GLY A 187 2.16 -9.25 0.07
CA GLY A 187 1.89 -7.94 -0.53
C GLY A 187 0.82 -8.00 -1.62
N ALA A 188 0.86 -9.02 -2.50
CA ALA A 188 -0.15 -9.17 -3.55
C ALA A 188 -1.55 -9.43 -2.99
N VAL A 189 -1.67 -10.31 -1.99
CA VAL A 189 -2.93 -10.60 -1.30
C VAL A 189 -3.45 -9.37 -0.57
N PHE A 190 -2.57 -8.63 0.11
CA PHE A 190 -2.94 -7.39 0.77
C PHE A 190 -3.42 -6.32 -0.22
N THR A 191 -2.71 -6.15 -1.34
CA THR A 191 -3.12 -5.24 -2.42
C THR A 191 -4.53 -5.60 -2.89
N LEU A 192 -4.84 -6.89 -3.13
CA LEU A 192 -6.20 -7.32 -3.46
C LEU A 192 -7.22 -7.00 -2.35
N ALA A 193 -6.91 -7.26 -1.09
CA ALA A 193 -7.78 -6.90 0.04
C ALA A 193 -8.10 -5.38 0.03
N PHE A 194 -7.07 -4.55 -0.17
CA PHE A 194 -7.23 -3.11 -0.29
C PHE A 194 -8.10 -2.71 -1.50
N ALA A 195 -7.98 -3.42 -2.63
CA ALA A 195 -8.85 -3.21 -3.79
C ALA A 195 -10.32 -3.46 -3.46
N GLU A 196 -10.63 -4.53 -2.72
CA GLU A 196 -12.01 -4.84 -2.30
C GLU A 196 -12.54 -3.80 -1.31
N ARG A 197 -11.68 -3.31 -0.41
CA ARG A 197 -12.04 -2.19 0.47
C ARG A 197 -12.41 -0.94 -0.32
N LEU A 198 -11.62 -0.58 -1.35
CA LEU A 198 -11.95 0.55 -2.22
C LEU A 198 -13.24 0.32 -3.02
N ALA A 199 -13.60 -0.93 -3.31
CA ALA A 199 -14.86 -1.30 -3.95
C ALA A 199 -16.04 -1.35 -2.97
N SER A 200 -15.80 -1.21 -1.66
CA SER A 200 -16.80 -1.47 -0.60
C SER A 200 -17.39 -2.88 -0.66
N ASP A 201 -16.58 -3.86 -1.11
CA ASP A 201 -16.94 -5.28 -1.12
C ASP A 201 -16.43 -5.97 0.15
N GLU A 202 -17.21 -5.83 1.22
CA GLU A 202 -16.85 -6.32 2.56
C GLU A 202 -16.67 -7.86 2.59
N LYS A 203 -17.43 -8.60 1.78
CA LYS A 203 -17.33 -10.07 1.72
C LYS A 203 -16.01 -10.49 1.09
N ALA A 204 -15.65 -9.88 -0.03
CA ALA A 204 -14.39 -10.12 -0.72
C ALA A 204 -13.18 -9.71 0.14
N LEU A 205 -13.28 -8.54 0.78
CA LEU A 205 -12.30 -8.05 1.74
C LEU A 205 -12.07 -9.07 2.85
N GLU A 206 -13.14 -9.57 3.48
CA GLU A 206 -13.04 -10.55 4.56
C GLU A 206 -12.30 -11.83 4.10
N VAL A 207 -12.62 -12.35 2.91
CA VAL A 207 -11.93 -13.53 2.35
C VAL A 207 -10.43 -13.28 2.19
N HIS A 208 -10.02 -12.14 1.63
CA HIS A 208 -8.61 -11.83 1.45
C HIS A 208 -7.88 -11.60 2.78
N ILE A 209 -8.50 -10.92 3.74
CA ILE A 209 -7.93 -10.69 5.08
C ILE A 209 -7.78 -12.00 5.85
N GLN A 210 -8.77 -12.89 5.80
CA GLN A 210 -8.69 -14.20 6.42
C GLN A 210 -7.58 -15.06 5.79
N GLY A 211 -7.46 -15.05 4.46
CA GLY A 211 -6.38 -15.76 3.77
C GLY A 211 -5.00 -15.16 4.04
N LEU A 212 -4.89 -13.84 4.24
CA LEU A 212 -3.64 -13.20 4.65
C LEU A 212 -3.23 -13.61 6.07
N ALA A 213 -4.16 -13.55 7.03
CA ALA A 213 -3.97 -14.04 8.40
C ALA A 213 -3.52 -15.52 8.39
N GLN A 214 -4.22 -16.30 7.56
CA GLN A 214 -3.83 -17.55 6.93
C GLN A 214 -2.31 -17.79 6.81
N MET A 215 -1.79 -17.10 5.81
CA MET A 215 -0.41 -17.17 5.33
C MET A 215 0.59 -16.71 6.37
N ILE A 216 0.27 -15.67 7.16
CA ILE A 216 1.15 -15.18 8.23
C ILE A 216 1.38 -16.26 9.29
N ARG A 217 0.32 -16.98 9.71
CA ARG A 217 0.43 -18.08 10.67
C ARG A 217 1.29 -19.22 10.14
N LEU A 218 1.07 -19.62 8.88
CA LEU A 218 1.87 -20.67 8.23
C LEU A 218 3.34 -20.28 8.12
N ARG A 219 3.62 -19.03 7.77
CA ARG A 219 4.97 -18.47 7.66
C ARG A 219 5.70 -18.52 9.00
N ARG A 220 5.01 -18.20 10.10
CA ARG A 220 5.58 -18.31 11.45
C ARG A 220 5.81 -19.75 11.88
N ALA A 221 4.86 -20.65 11.60
CA ALA A 221 5.03 -22.07 11.87
C ALA A 221 6.23 -22.66 11.11
N ALA A 222 6.59 -22.08 9.96
CA ALA A 222 7.79 -22.42 9.21
C ALA A 222 9.08 -21.71 9.71
N GLY A 223 9.03 -21.02 10.85
CA GLY A 223 10.18 -20.33 11.46
C GLY A 223 10.45 -18.93 10.90
N ILE A 224 9.64 -18.42 9.98
CA ILE A 224 9.80 -17.08 9.40
C ILE A 224 8.96 -16.10 10.21
N THR A 225 9.56 -15.51 11.25
CA THR A 225 8.87 -14.64 12.22
C THR A 225 8.81 -13.17 11.82
N ARG A 226 9.58 -12.77 10.80
CA ARG A 226 9.57 -11.39 10.28
C ARG A 226 8.17 -11.04 9.77
N VAL A 227 7.61 -9.96 10.31
CA VAL A 227 6.31 -9.44 9.90
C VAL A 227 6.36 -9.03 8.42
N PRO A 228 5.39 -9.45 7.58
CA PRO A 228 5.30 -9.01 6.19
C PRO A 228 5.14 -7.49 6.09
N SER A 229 5.37 -6.96 4.88
CA SER A 229 5.58 -5.53 4.61
C SER A 229 4.71 -4.56 5.43
N CYS A 230 5.37 -3.45 5.80
CA CYS A 230 4.94 -2.36 6.66
C CYS A 230 3.47 -1.89 6.51
N ASP A 231 2.92 -1.95 5.29
CA ASP A 231 1.57 -1.47 4.97
C ASP A 231 0.47 -2.31 5.65
N SER A 232 0.75 -3.60 5.91
CA SER A 232 -0.20 -4.52 6.54
C SER A 232 -0.43 -4.25 8.03
N ILE A 233 0.62 -3.82 8.73
CA ILE A 233 0.54 -3.41 10.13
C ILE A 233 -0.15 -2.06 10.23
N GLY A 234 0.19 -1.12 9.35
CA GLY A 234 -0.47 0.18 9.26
C GLY A 234 -1.98 0.06 9.12
N GLN A 235 -2.44 -0.76 8.19
CA GLN A 235 -3.86 -0.97 7.97
C GLN A 235 -4.54 -1.77 9.08
N ALA A 236 -3.85 -2.76 9.66
CA ALA A 236 -4.36 -3.45 10.85
C ALA A 236 -4.53 -2.48 12.02
N VAL A 237 -3.64 -1.48 12.15
CA VAL A 237 -3.70 -0.46 13.18
C VAL A 237 -4.79 0.57 12.96
N THR A 238 -4.99 0.99 11.71
CA THR A 238 -5.99 1.99 11.38
C THR A 238 -7.39 1.41 11.15
N SER A 239 -7.56 0.09 11.19
CA SER A 239 -8.87 -0.51 10.98
C SER A 239 -9.70 -0.45 12.26
N THR A 240 -10.79 0.30 12.18
CA THR A 240 -11.75 0.54 13.26
C THR A 240 -12.85 -0.52 13.34
N ASN A 241 -12.94 -1.42 12.36
CA ASN A 241 -13.98 -2.45 12.29
C ASN A 241 -13.39 -3.81 12.69
N GLY A 242 -14.06 -4.54 13.57
CA GLY A 242 -13.64 -5.87 14.06
C GLY A 242 -13.42 -6.94 12.96
N SER A 243 -13.69 -6.63 11.68
CA SER A 243 -13.44 -7.49 10.53
C SER A 243 -11.96 -7.91 10.37
N HIS A 244 -11.02 -7.20 10.98
CA HIS A 244 -9.59 -7.52 10.92
C HIS A 244 -9.05 -8.22 12.18
N GLU A 245 -9.89 -8.65 13.11
CA GLU A 245 -9.45 -9.32 14.36
C GLU A 245 -8.56 -10.55 14.09
N LYS A 246 -8.91 -11.36 13.10
CA LYS A 246 -8.11 -12.53 12.70
C LYS A 246 -6.72 -12.15 12.18
N LEU A 247 -6.62 -11.04 11.44
CA LEU A 247 -5.34 -10.52 10.95
C LEU A 247 -4.51 -9.93 12.09
N MET A 248 -5.14 -9.17 12.99
CA MET A 248 -4.47 -8.67 14.20
C MET A 248 -3.92 -9.84 15.04
N GLN A 249 -4.73 -10.88 15.28
CA GLN A 249 -4.28 -12.09 15.98
C GLN A 249 -3.15 -12.80 15.23
N ALA A 250 -3.20 -12.88 13.90
CA ALA A 250 -2.11 -13.47 13.12
C ALA A 250 -0.82 -12.62 13.15
N LEU A 251 -0.92 -11.30 13.32
CA LEU A 251 0.21 -10.39 13.49
C LEU A 251 0.76 -10.39 14.93
N ARG A 252 0.01 -10.88 15.92
CA ARG A 252 0.48 -11.05 17.31
C ARG A 252 1.47 -12.20 17.43
N ASN A 253 2.73 -11.95 17.77
CA ASN A 253 3.70 -13.02 17.99
C ASN A 253 3.40 -13.74 19.31
N GLU A 254 3.01 -15.01 19.27
CA GLU A 254 2.65 -15.79 20.47
C GLU A 254 3.84 -15.99 21.43
N ASP A 255 5.08 -15.92 20.90
CA ASP A 255 6.30 -16.01 21.70
C ASP A 255 6.68 -14.70 22.41
N ASN A 256 5.94 -13.61 22.17
CA ASN A 256 6.16 -12.32 22.82
C ASN A 256 4.85 -11.78 23.46
N PRO A 257 4.67 -11.89 24.78
CA PRO A 257 3.42 -11.51 25.46
C PRO A 257 3.09 -10.01 25.40
N THR A 258 3.99 -9.15 24.93
CA THR A 258 3.70 -7.72 24.64
C THR A 258 3.10 -7.47 23.26
N SER A 259 2.76 -8.53 22.50
CA SER A 259 2.38 -8.41 21.11
C SER A 259 1.20 -7.44 20.89
N MET A 260 1.46 -6.42 20.05
CA MET A 260 0.53 -5.60 19.27
C MET A 260 -0.97 -5.80 19.58
N ASP A 261 -1.44 -5.42 20.78
CA ASP A 261 -2.87 -5.24 21.02
C ASP A 261 -3.31 -3.85 20.57
N VAL A 262 -3.23 -3.68 19.27
CA VAL A 262 -3.51 -2.42 18.59
C VAL A 262 -4.97 -2.00 18.76
N SER A 263 -5.87 -2.95 19.03
CA SER A 263 -7.28 -2.66 19.31
C SER A 263 -7.46 -1.74 20.53
N ARG A 264 -6.57 -1.85 21.52
CA ARG A 264 -6.59 -0.99 22.71
C ARG A 264 -6.21 0.44 22.38
N ILE A 265 -5.16 0.64 21.55
CA ILE A 265 -4.79 1.96 21.02
C ILE A 265 -5.96 2.58 20.26
N THR A 266 -6.55 1.85 19.30
CA THR A 266 -7.62 2.39 18.45
C THR A 266 -8.89 2.71 19.24
N SER A 267 -9.27 1.85 20.19
CA SER A 267 -10.40 2.09 21.09
C SER A 267 -10.14 3.26 22.03
N GLY A 268 -8.94 3.33 22.61
CA GLY A 268 -8.55 4.40 23.51
C GLY A 268 -8.50 5.76 22.83
N ILE A 269 -7.93 5.86 21.61
CA ILE A 269 -7.97 7.09 20.81
C ILE A 269 -9.42 7.51 20.50
N SER A 270 -10.28 6.55 20.17
CA SER A 270 -11.71 6.84 19.92
C SER A 270 -12.45 7.33 21.17
N GLN A 271 -12.11 6.80 22.34
CA GLN A 271 -12.66 7.24 23.62
C GLN A 271 -12.14 8.63 24.00
N LEU A 272 -10.83 8.86 23.85
CA LEU A 272 -10.20 10.16 24.09
C LEU A 272 -10.81 11.24 23.19
N ARG A 273 -11.01 10.95 21.90
CA ARG A 273 -11.68 11.87 20.97
C ARG A 273 -13.05 12.28 21.49
N LYS A 274 -13.89 11.32 21.92
CA LYS A 274 -15.23 11.64 22.47
C LYS A 274 -15.13 12.53 23.70
N ALA A 275 -14.21 12.22 24.62
CA ALA A 275 -13.97 13.02 25.81
C ALA A 275 -13.53 14.46 25.47
N LEU A 276 -12.66 14.63 24.47
CA LEU A 276 -12.20 15.94 23.99
C LEU A 276 -13.33 16.73 23.31
N ASP A 277 -14.14 16.06 22.48
CA ASP A 277 -15.29 16.68 21.82
C ASP A 277 -16.31 17.17 22.86
N GLU A 278 -16.63 16.35 23.87
CA GLU A 278 -17.51 16.73 24.99
C GLU A 278 -16.92 17.87 25.84
N PHE A 279 -15.62 17.82 26.10
CA PHE A 279 -14.89 18.87 26.81
C PHE A 279 -14.98 20.21 26.07
N SER A 280 -14.86 20.20 24.74
CA SER A 280 -14.90 21.42 23.91
C SER A 280 -16.24 22.17 23.94
N VAL A 281 -17.34 21.44 24.20
CA VAL A 281 -18.69 22.01 24.31
C VAL A 281 -18.97 22.55 25.72
N THR A 282 -18.19 22.12 26.71
CA THR A 282 -18.39 22.46 28.12
C THR A 282 -17.83 23.86 28.42
N LYS A 283 -18.69 24.80 28.81
CA LYS A 283 -18.31 26.21 29.03
C LYS A 283 -17.31 26.42 30.18
N ILE A 284 -17.38 25.60 31.23
CA ILE A 284 -16.49 25.67 32.39
C ILE A 284 -16.18 24.22 32.80
N PRO A 285 -15.09 23.63 32.28
CA PRO A 285 -14.72 22.27 32.65
C PRO A 285 -14.28 22.19 34.10
N SER A 286 -14.67 21.10 34.77
CA SER A 286 -14.24 20.78 36.12
C SER A 286 -12.78 20.33 36.15
N LYS A 287 -12.12 20.55 37.28
CA LYS A 287 -10.75 20.05 37.51
C LYS A 287 -10.64 18.53 37.34
N SER A 288 -11.70 17.79 37.69
CA SER A 288 -11.75 16.33 37.52
C SER A 288 -11.78 15.91 36.05
N GLU A 289 -12.46 16.64 35.19
CA GLU A 289 -12.50 16.34 33.74
C GLU A 289 -11.14 16.56 33.10
N ILE A 290 -10.45 17.67 33.44
CA ILE A 290 -9.09 17.96 32.99
C ILE A 290 -8.13 16.82 33.39
N LEU A 291 -8.14 16.43 34.67
CA LEU A 291 -7.29 15.35 35.18
C LEU A 291 -7.61 14.00 34.54
N ASN A 292 -8.87 13.73 34.23
CA ASN A 292 -9.28 12.51 33.56
C ASN A 292 -8.75 12.44 32.13
N ILE A 293 -8.85 13.54 31.36
CA ILE A 293 -8.30 13.61 30.00
C ILE A 293 -6.77 13.49 30.04
N GLU A 294 -6.10 14.19 30.95
CA GLU A 294 -4.64 14.06 31.16
C GLU A 294 -4.24 12.61 31.43
N HIS A 295 -4.94 11.94 32.33
CA HIS A 295 -4.70 10.54 32.66
C HIS A 295 -4.90 9.63 31.45
N GLN A 296 -5.98 9.82 30.68
CA GLN A 296 -6.24 9.05 29.45
C GLN A 296 -5.13 9.22 28.42
N VAL A 297 -4.67 10.45 28.20
CA VAL A 297 -3.56 10.76 27.28
C VAL A 297 -2.27 10.08 27.72
N ASP A 298 -1.93 10.14 29.01
CA ASP A 298 -0.72 9.52 29.54
C ASP A 298 -0.79 7.98 29.48
N CYS A 299 -1.94 7.38 29.78
CA CYS A 299 -2.17 5.94 29.59
C CYS A 299 -1.99 5.53 28.12
N LEU A 300 -2.57 6.29 27.19
CA LEU A 300 -2.45 6.00 25.76
C LEU A 300 -1.03 6.14 25.24
N LYS A 301 -0.28 7.15 25.71
CA LYS A 301 1.14 7.28 25.35
C LYS A 301 1.96 6.08 25.81
N LEU A 302 1.74 5.62 27.03
CA LEU A 302 2.42 4.42 27.55
C LEU A 302 2.04 3.18 26.73
N GLU A 303 0.76 3.04 26.40
CA GLU A 303 0.27 1.92 25.59
C GLU A 303 0.86 1.93 24.19
N VAL A 304 0.89 3.09 23.52
CA VAL A 304 1.55 3.27 22.22
C VAL A 304 3.02 2.86 22.29
N GLU A 305 3.73 3.25 23.36
CA GLU A 305 5.14 2.85 23.55
C GLU A 305 5.32 1.34 23.73
N VAL A 306 4.51 0.72 24.58
CA VAL A 306 4.63 -0.72 24.88
C VAL A 306 4.24 -1.57 23.67
N VAL A 307 3.11 -1.22 23.02
CA VAL A 307 2.50 -2.01 21.93
C VAL A 307 3.26 -1.85 20.62
N LEU A 308 3.85 -0.66 20.38
CA LEU A 308 4.63 -0.35 19.17
C LEU A 308 6.14 -0.27 19.45
N GLY A 309 6.63 -0.91 20.52
CA GLY A 309 8.04 -0.95 20.91
C GLY A 309 8.96 -1.80 20.02
N SER A 310 8.71 -1.81 18.71
CA SER A 310 9.48 -2.56 17.72
C SER A 310 10.65 -1.75 17.16
N ASP A 311 11.73 -2.43 16.78
CA ASP A 311 12.84 -1.83 16.02
C ASP A 311 12.51 -1.63 14.53
N ASP A 312 11.35 -2.11 14.07
CA ASP A 312 10.91 -1.88 12.70
C ASP A 312 10.69 -0.39 12.43
N GLN A 313 11.29 0.11 11.35
CA GLN A 313 11.29 1.54 11.03
C GLN A 313 9.87 2.09 10.81
N TYR A 314 8.95 1.31 10.24
CA TYR A 314 7.57 1.75 10.06
C TYR A 314 6.84 1.87 11.38
N ILE A 315 6.94 0.84 12.22
CA ILE A 315 6.32 0.83 13.54
C ILE A 315 6.84 2.01 14.38
N ARG A 316 8.15 2.29 14.34
CA ARG A 316 8.73 3.46 15.00
C ARG A 316 8.16 4.78 14.49
N THR A 317 8.05 4.96 13.16
CA THR A 317 7.46 6.16 12.57
C THR A 317 5.98 6.32 12.98
N LEU A 318 5.20 5.23 12.99
CA LEU A 318 3.81 5.25 13.41
C LEU A 318 3.67 5.59 14.91
N ARG A 319 4.52 5.00 15.76
CA ARG A 319 4.60 5.31 17.19
C ARG A 319 4.87 6.79 17.41
N PHE A 320 5.89 7.36 16.76
CA PHE A 320 6.22 8.78 16.87
C PHE A 320 5.06 9.68 16.43
N ALA A 321 4.40 9.36 15.31
CA ALA A 321 3.26 10.11 14.84
C ALA A 321 2.07 10.05 15.81
N LEU A 322 1.79 8.89 16.42
CA LEU A 322 0.76 8.73 17.43
C LEU A 322 1.04 9.53 18.70
N GLN A 323 2.29 9.55 19.17
CA GLN A 323 2.67 10.37 20.30
C GLN A 323 2.50 11.86 20.02
N LEU A 324 2.93 12.30 18.84
CA LEU A 324 2.77 13.69 18.42
C LEU A 324 1.29 14.06 18.26
N PHE A 325 0.48 13.17 17.70
CA PHE A 325 -0.97 13.33 17.62
C PHE A 325 -1.61 13.49 19.00
N LEU A 326 -1.28 12.62 19.97
CA LEU A 326 -1.80 12.71 21.34
C LEU A 326 -1.37 14.01 22.03
N LEU A 327 -0.14 14.50 21.78
CA LEU A 327 0.33 15.79 22.28
C LEU A 327 -0.41 16.96 21.64
N LEU A 328 -0.73 16.90 20.35
CA LEU A 328 -1.46 17.94 19.64
C LEU A 328 -2.94 17.99 20.03
N SER A 329 -3.56 16.85 20.31
CA SER A 329 -4.95 16.75 20.79
C SER A 329 -5.12 17.28 22.21
N TRP A 330 -4.09 17.20 23.05
CA TRP A 330 -4.16 17.64 24.44
C TRP A 330 -2.91 18.41 24.88
N LEU A 331 -3.01 19.74 24.77
CA LEU A 331 -1.92 20.70 25.00
C LEU A 331 -1.76 21.06 26.49
N SER A 332 -1.42 20.10 27.36
CA SER A 332 -1.17 20.40 28.79
C SER A 332 0.22 21.00 29.07
N ARG A 333 1.17 20.98 28.13
CA ARG A 333 2.58 21.32 28.42
C ARG A 333 3.13 22.44 27.52
N PRO A 334 3.34 23.66 28.05
CA PRO A 334 3.79 24.82 27.28
C PRO A 334 5.24 24.72 26.78
N GLU A 335 6.03 23.81 27.33
CA GLU A 335 7.46 23.64 27.00
C GLU A 335 7.73 22.70 25.81
N THR A 336 6.69 22.10 25.22
CA THR A 336 6.86 21.13 24.12
C THR A 336 7.28 21.84 22.84
N ASP A 337 8.50 21.58 22.35
CA ASP A 337 8.93 22.04 21.03
C ASP A 337 8.37 21.14 19.92
N PHE A 338 7.16 21.48 19.48
CA PHE A 338 6.50 20.80 18.36
C PHE A 338 7.26 20.90 17.04
N GLY A 339 8.07 21.96 16.85
CA GLY A 339 8.86 22.13 15.63
C GLY A 339 9.94 21.07 15.51
N LEU A 340 10.67 20.82 16.61
CA LEU A 340 11.67 19.74 16.68
C LEU A 340 11.03 18.37 16.49
N LEU A 341 9.91 18.08 17.16
CA LEU A 341 9.22 16.79 17.02
C LEU A 341 8.68 16.55 15.61
N ALA A 342 8.20 17.59 14.93
CA ALA A 342 7.80 17.51 13.54
C ALA A 342 8.99 17.21 12.63
N GLU A 343 10.14 17.80 12.91
CA GLU A 343 11.37 17.56 12.17
C GLU A 343 11.89 16.13 12.35
N ASP A 344 11.83 15.58 13.56
CA ASP A 344 12.16 14.18 13.82
C ASP A 344 11.21 13.22 13.08
N LEU A 345 9.91 13.54 13.07
CA LEU A 345 8.93 12.78 12.29
C LEU A 345 9.23 12.86 10.78
N ARG A 346 9.63 14.03 10.26
CA ARG A 346 10.05 14.24 8.87
C ARG A 346 11.21 13.32 8.52
N HIS A 347 12.27 13.31 9.35
CA HIS A 347 13.41 12.41 9.16
C HIS A 347 13.01 10.94 9.17
N SER A 348 12.11 10.54 10.07
CA SER A 348 11.64 9.15 10.17
C SER A 348 10.82 8.72 8.94
N LEU A 349 9.96 9.61 8.41
CA LEU A 349 9.19 9.41 7.19
C LEU A 349 10.04 9.45 5.92
N ALA A 350 11.15 10.21 5.94
CA ALA A 350 12.09 10.32 4.84
C ALA A 350 12.91 9.04 4.62
N LYS A 351 12.99 8.14 5.61
CA LYS A 351 13.68 6.86 5.47
C LYS A 351 12.92 5.94 4.50
N PRO A 352 13.64 5.18 3.66
CA PRO A 352 13.01 4.34 2.65
C PRO A 352 12.17 3.25 3.30
N GLN A 353 10.87 3.26 2.99
CA GLN A 353 9.95 2.18 3.25
C GLN A 353 9.45 1.74 1.89
N ILE A 354 9.79 0.52 1.48
CA ILE A 354 9.33 0.02 0.19
C ILE A 354 7.90 -0.42 0.38
N ARG A 355 6.98 0.38 -0.14
CA ARG A 355 5.55 0.10 -0.10
C ARG A 355 5.21 -0.78 -1.28
N LEU A 356 4.86 -2.01 -0.96
CA LEU A 356 4.35 -2.95 -1.94
C LEU A 356 2.85 -2.75 -2.13
N CYS A 357 2.19 -2.02 -1.22
CA CYS A 357 0.75 -1.81 -1.25
C CYS A 357 0.37 -0.32 -1.17
N SER A 358 -0.81 0.00 -1.72
CA SER A 358 -1.27 1.36 -2.00
C SER A 358 -1.94 2.08 -0.81
N SER A 359 -1.89 1.54 0.41
CA SER A 359 -2.50 2.23 1.56
C SER A 359 -1.64 3.44 1.96
N VAL A 360 -2.07 4.61 1.52
CA VAL A 360 -1.43 5.89 1.84
C VAL A 360 -2.14 6.64 2.95
N GLU A 361 -3.31 6.19 3.37
CA GLU A 361 -4.13 6.88 4.37
C GLU A 361 -3.38 7.13 5.68
N PRO A 362 -2.68 6.13 6.29
CA PRO A 362 -1.92 6.38 7.51
C PRO A 362 -0.82 7.45 7.32
N THR A 363 -0.25 7.53 6.12
CA THR A 363 0.81 8.50 5.81
C THR A 363 0.29 9.89 5.52
N ILE A 364 -0.86 10.00 4.87
CA ILE A 364 -1.59 11.27 4.75
C ILE A 364 -1.90 11.81 6.15
N TRP A 365 -2.40 10.95 7.04
CA TRP A 365 -2.62 11.31 8.44
C TRP A 365 -1.31 11.75 9.14
N GLN A 366 -0.22 11.00 9.00
CA GLN A 366 1.10 11.38 9.53
C GLN A 366 1.58 12.75 9.02
N PHE A 367 1.31 13.07 7.74
CA PHE A 367 1.67 14.36 7.18
C PHE A 367 0.83 15.51 7.74
N PHE A 368 -0.47 15.31 7.99
CA PHE A 368 -1.27 16.32 8.69
C PHE A 368 -0.78 16.56 10.11
N VAL A 369 -0.50 15.50 10.86
CA VAL A 369 0.07 15.59 12.23
C VAL A 369 1.37 16.39 12.20
N GLY A 370 2.31 16.04 11.31
CA GLY A 370 3.57 16.74 11.16
C GLY A 370 3.42 18.19 10.70
N ALA A 371 2.55 18.47 9.73
CA ALA A 371 2.29 19.83 9.24
C ALA A 371 1.77 20.75 10.36
N VAL A 372 0.83 20.25 11.16
CA VAL A 372 0.27 21.00 12.30
C VAL A 372 1.31 21.21 13.40
N ALA A 373 2.13 20.20 13.72
CA ALA A 373 3.21 20.36 14.70
C ALA A 373 4.30 21.35 14.22
N ALA A 374 4.56 21.40 12.91
CA ALA A 374 5.55 22.28 12.30
C ALA A 374 5.08 23.74 12.12
N GLU A 375 4.00 24.19 12.76
CA GLU A 375 3.44 25.55 12.61
C GLU A 375 4.46 26.68 12.76
N LYS A 376 5.48 26.49 13.61
CA LYS A 376 6.57 27.46 13.83
C LYS A 376 7.80 27.25 12.94
N SER A 377 7.90 26.13 12.21
CA SER A 377 9.04 25.75 11.36
C SER A 377 8.61 25.72 9.90
N MET A 378 8.79 26.85 9.22
CA MET A 378 8.31 27.06 7.85
C MET A 378 8.88 26.03 6.85
N GLU A 379 10.16 25.67 6.95
CA GLU A 379 10.77 24.66 6.07
C GLU A 379 10.13 23.28 6.26
N THR A 380 10.01 22.84 7.51
CA THR A 380 9.43 21.55 7.89
C THR A 380 7.97 21.47 7.47
N ARG A 381 7.20 22.53 7.73
CA ARG A 381 5.80 22.63 7.34
C ARG A 381 5.63 22.56 5.82
N ASN A 382 6.43 23.32 5.07
CA ASN A 382 6.40 23.31 3.60
C ASN A 382 6.72 21.92 3.04
N TRP A 383 7.63 21.17 3.66
CA TRP A 383 7.89 19.79 3.26
C TRP A 383 6.63 18.93 3.36
N TYR A 384 5.92 18.96 4.50
CA TYR A 384 4.69 18.20 4.69
C TYR A 384 3.58 18.61 3.71
N ILE A 385 3.38 19.92 3.52
CA ILE A 385 2.37 20.46 2.61
C ILE A 385 2.63 20.03 1.17
N ASN A 386 3.88 20.13 0.71
CA ASN A 386 4.26 19.69 -0.63
C ASN A 386 4.04 18.19 -0.83
N ARG A 387 4.25 17.36 0.21
CA ARG A 387 3.97 15.91 0.14
C ARG A 387 2.48 15.61 0.13
N LEU A 388 1.69 16.27 0.97
CA LEU A 388 0.23 16.17 0.94
C LEU A 388 -0.32 16.56 -0.43
N GLN A 389 0.13 17.68 -0.98
CA GLN A 389 -0.27 18.14 -2.31
C GLN A 389 0.03 17.10 -3.39
N ALA A 390 1.26 16.58 -3.44
CA ALA A 390 1.64 15.57 -4.43
C ALA A 390 0.81 14.28 -4.31
N VAL A 391 0.51 13.83 -3.09
CA VAL A 391 -0.33 12.65 -2.85
C VAL A 391 -1.79 12.93 -3.24
N PHE A 392 -2.35 14.08 -2.87
CA PHE A 392 -3.72 14.45 -3.22
C PHE A 392 -3.91 14.66 -4.71
N ASP A 393 -2.94 15.23 -5.42
CA ASP A 393 -2.99 15.35 -6.88
C ASP A 393 -2.94 13.98 -7.56
N ALA A 394 -2.13 13.04 -7.06
CA ALA A 394 -2.09 11.66 -7.57
C ALA A 394 -3.40 10.90 -7.28
N MET A 395 -3.99 11.10 -6.10
CA MET A 395 -5.27 10.49 -5.71
C MET A 395 -6.50 11.23 -6.26
N GLN A 396 -6.31 12.41 -6.85
CA GLN A 396 -7.37 13.33 -7.28
C GLN A 396 -8.34 13.73 -6.17
N VAL A 397 -7.83 13.90 -4.96
CA VAL A 397 -8.60 14.43 -3.83
C VAL A 397 -8.76 15.93 -4.04
N THR A 398 -10.01 16.37 -4.19
CA THR A 398 -10.33 17.77 -4.50
C THR A 398 -11.19 18.43 -3.45
N LYS A 399 -11.84 17.66 -2.57
CA LYS A 399 -12.78 18.17 -1.59
C LYS A 399 -12.34 17.82 -0.17
N TRP A 400 -12.58 18.73 0.76
CA TRP A 400 -12.36 18.48 2.19
C TRP A 400 -13.13 17.25 2.69
N THR A 401 -14.34 17.00 2.19
CA THR A 401 -15.14 15.82 2.54
C THR A 401 -14.44 14.50 2.21
N GLU A 402 -13.66 14.46 1.14
CA GLU A 402 -12.87 13.28 0.76
C GLU A 402 -11.69 13.09 1.72
N VAL A 403 -11.05 14.18 2.14
CA VAL A 403 -10.01 14.16 3.17
C VAL A 403 -10.56 13.63 4.49
N VAL A 404 -11.73 14.11 4.92
CA VAL A 404 -12.39 13.63 6.15
C VAL A 404 -12.66 12.12 6.07
N GLN A 405 -13.11 11.61 4.91
CA GLN A 405 -13.29 10.16 4.72
C GLN A 405 -11.97 9.38 4.81
N LEU A 406 -10.84 9.95 4.37
CA LEU A 406 -9.52 9.34 4.54
C LEU A 406 -9.10 9.31 6.01
N LEU A 407 -9.35 10.40 6.74
CA LEU A 407 -9.05 10.49 8.18
C LEU A 407 -9.90 9.52 9.01
N ASP A 408 -11.18 9.36 8.67
CA ASP A 408 -12.11 8.41 9.32
C ASP A 408 -11.65 6.95 9.20
N ARG A 409 -10.96 6.61 8.10
CA ARG A 409 -10.33 5.30 7.88
C ARG A 409 -9.01 5.13 8.63
N THR A 410 -8.59 6.13 9.40
CA THR A 410 -7.36 6.16 10.19
C THR A 410 -7.62 6.55 11.64
N PHE A 411 -7.06 7.66 12.10
CA PHE A 411 -7.33 8.23 13.40
C PHE A 411 -7.99 9.58 13.20
N MET A 412 -9.32 9.59 13.31
CA MET A 412 -10.08 10.83 13.24
C MET A 412 -9.69 11.73 14.44
N PRO A 413 -9.23 12.97 14.21
CA PRO A 413 -8.97 13.93 15.28
C PRO A 413 -10.26 14.36 16.00
N ASP A 414 -10.09 14.91 17.21
CA ASP A 414 -11.12 15.73 17.86
C ASP A 414 -11.43 16.98 17.04
N MET A 415 -12.57 17.62 17.32
CA MET A 415 -13.03 18.79 16.56
C MET A 415 -12.03 19.94 16.51
N GLY A 416 -11.27 20.16 17.60
CA GLY A 416 -10.26 21.21 17.67
C GLY A 416 -9.07 20.94 16.75
N LEU A 417 -8.53 19.73 16.80
CA LEU A 417 -7.43 19.31 15.92
C LEU A 417 -7.89 19.15 14.46
N LEU A 418 -9.14 18.75 14.21
CA LEU A 418 -9.72 18.65 12.88
C LEU A 418 -9.76 20.00 12.16
N GLU A 419 -10.12 21.09 12.85
CA GLU A 419 -10.08 22.44 12.26
C GLU A 419 -8.64 22.87 11.94
N ARG A 420 -7.64 22.47 12.75
CA ARG A 420 -6.22 22.70 12.40
C ARG A 420 -5.79 21.91 11.15
N PHE A 421 -6.30 20.69 10.98
CA PHE A 421 -6.05 19.91 9.75
C PHE A 421 -6.69 20.58 8.53
N LYS A 422 -7.88 21.16 8.70
CA LYS A 422 -8.57 21.92 7.65
C LYS A 422 -7.80 23.17 7.22
N LEU A 423 -7.12 23.86 8.15
CA LEU A 423 -6.23 24.98 7.81
C LEU A 423 -5.06 24.51 6.93
N VAL A 424 -4.44 23.37 7.26
CA VAL A 424 -3.40 22.75 6.40
C VAL A 424 -3.97 22.43 5.02
N TRP A 425 -5.18 21.87 4.94
CA TRP A 425 -5.85 21.60 3.65
C TRP A 425 -6.09 22.86 2.82
N GLN A 426 -6.53 23.96 3.46
CA GLN A 426 -6.75 25.23 2.77
C GLN A 426 -5.44 25.81 2.22
N GLU A 427 -4.33 25.65 2.94
CA GLU A 427 -3.00 26.08 2.48
C GLU A 427 -2.56 25.36 1.20
N ILE A 428 -2.86 24.06 1.08
CA ILE A 428 -2.64 23.28 -0.14
C ILE A 428 -3.45 23.87 -1.31
N GLY A 429 -4.70 24.26 -1.07
CA GLY A 429 -5.61 24.84 -2.07
C GLY A 429 -5.24 26.26 -2.52
N MET A 430 -4.72 27.09 -1.60
CA MET A 430 -4.28 28.46 -1.89
C MET A 430 -3.07 28.51 -2.84
N GLY A 431 -2.26 27.45 -2.90
CA GLY A 431 -1.19 27.31 -3.90
C GLY A 431 -1.67 27.06 -5.33
N GLN A 432 -2.96 26.75 -5.56
CA GLN A 432 -3.50 26.39 -6.87
C GLN A 432 -4.81 27.11 -7.28
N GLY A 433 -5.33 28.05 -6.48
CA GLY A 433 -6.58 28.73 -6.81
C GLY A 433 -7.81 27.81 -6.89
N ARG A 434 -7.82 26.71 -6.12
CA ARG A 434 -8.99 25.82 -6.00
C ARG A 434 -9.93 26.37 -4.91
N HIS A 435 -11.10 26.89 -5.32
CA HIS A 435 -12.21 27.28 -4.45
C HIS A 435 -13.21 26.14 -4.26
#